data_AF-A0A382EIS9-F1
#
_entry.id   AF-A0A382EIS9-F1
#
_cell.length_a   1.000
_cell.length_b   1.000
_cell.length_c   1.000
_cell.angle_alpha   90.00
_cell.angle_beta   90.00
_cell.angle_gamma   90.00
#
_symmetry.space_group_name_H-M   'P 1'
#
loop_
_entity.id
_entity.type
_entity.pdbx_description
1 polymer ?
#
loop_
_entity_poly.entity_id
_entity_poly.type
_entity_poly.pdbx_seq_one_letter_code
_entity_poly.pdbx_strand_id
1 'polypeptide(L)'
;MIIGKLTLNYFTIMTSNHLKSMKKVILLFFIGTLAAQYPADSLYRAPNTTLLKKIFLYPITKWQQFSYNQPFLNCQFEPSCSNYGAQAIHSHGAVAGLFMTSDRIIRCNPNARQYHQFMDGQFHLDGRLMDPVSNPSDRATTKSPIIAAGLSMIIPGLGRAYSGRTSDGIYGFVITALAINNGVNSIKKESILAPFQIGLAMTLYGGEIYGAYRTAKYYQPI
;
A
#
# COMPACT_ATOMS: atom_id res chain seq x y z
N MET A 1 -27.04 -36.56 48.66
CA MET A 1 -25.63 -36.34 48.24
C MET A 1 -25.29 -36.77 46.80
N ILE A 2 -26.25 -37.32 46.02
CA ILE A 2 -25.98 -37.85 44.66
C ILE A 2 -26.27 -36.81 43.55
N ILE A 3 -27.30 -35.97 43.73
CA ILE A 3 -27.74 -34.98 42.73
C ILE A 3 -26.71 -33.87 42.52
N GLY A 4 -26.02 -33.42 43.57
CA GLY A 4 -24.98 -32.37 43.48
C GLY A 4 -23.69 -32.80 42.76
N LYS A 5 -23.38 -34.10 42.70
CA LYS A 5 -22.23 -34.61 41.92
C LYS A 5 -22.54 -34.71 40.42
N LEU A 6 -23.80 -34.97 40.06
CA LEU A 6 -24.24 -35.04 38.66
C LEU A 6 -24.27 -33.66 38.00
N THR A 7 -24.72 -32.62 38.72
CA THR A 7 -24.75 -31.25 38.19
C THR A 7 -23.35 -30.65 38.02
N LEU A 8 -22.42 -30.90 38.94
CA LEU A 8 -21.03 -30.44 38.81
C LEU A 8 -20.31 -31.12 37.63
N ASN A 9 -20.51 -32.42 37.43
CA ASN A 9 -19.93 -33.15 36.30
C ASN A 9 -20.49 -32.67 34.96
N TYR A 10 -21.81 -32.42 34.88
CA TYR A 10 -22.43 -31.93 33.64
C TYR A 10 -21.91 -30.54 33.25
N PHE A 11 -21.76 -29.63 34.22
CA PHE A 11 -21.23 -28.28 33.99
C PHE A 11 -19.75 -28.30 33.59
N THR A 12 -18.95 -29.20 34.18
CA THR A 12 -17.52 -29.36 33.83
C THR A 12 -17.32 -29.98 32.44
N ILE A 13 -18.19 -30.91 32.04
CA ILE A 13 -18.16 -31.52 30.70
C ILE A 13 -18.61 -30.49 29.63
N MET A 14 -19.63 -29.69 29.92
CA MET A 14 -20.14 -28.67 29.00
C MET A 14 -19.11 -27.55 28.75
N THR A 15 -18.41 -27.10 29.80
CA THR A 15 -17.32 -26.10 29.68
C THR A 15 -16.10 -26.66 28.94
N SER A 16 -15.71 -27.92 29.18
CA SER A 16 -14.62 -28.60 28.47
C SER A 16 -14.89 -28.75 26.96
N ASN A 17 -16.13 -29.11 26.59
CA ASN A 17 -16.53 -29.27 25.19
C ASN A 17 -16.63 -27.92 24.47
N HIS A 18 -17.12 -26.87 25.13
CA HIS A 18 -17.12 -25.51 24.58
C HIS A 18 -15.69 -24.99 24.34
N LEU A 19 -14.78 -25.20 25.30
CA LEU A 19 -13.39 -24.77 25.17
C LEU A 19 -12.65 -25.53 24.05
N LYS A 20 -12.93 -26.82 23.87
CA LYS A 20 -12.41 -27.62 22.74
C LYS A 20 -12.98 -27.16 21.39
N SER A 21 -14.26 -26.79 21.34
CA SER A 21 -14.90 -26.25 20.14
C SER A 21 -14.31 -24.90 19.75
N MET A 22 -14.14 -23.98 20.72
CA MET A 22 -13.49 -22.69 20.50
C MET A 22 -12.04 -22.86 20.04
N LYS A 23 -11.27 -23.78 20.64
CA LYS A 23 -9.91 -24.10 20.16
C LYS A 23 -9.90 -24.64 18.75
N LYS A 24 -10.88 -25.48 18.35
CA LYS A 24 -11.02 -25.97 16.97
C LYS A 24 -11.42 -24.86 16.01
N VAL A 25 -12.32 -23.96 16.37
CA VAL A 25 -12.71 -22.80 15.54
C VAL A 25 -11.54 -21.84 15.37
N ILE A 26 -10.80 -21.55 16.46
CA ILE A 26 -9.57 -20.74 16.40
C ILE A 26 -8.53 -21.45 15.52
N LEU A 27 -8.32 -22.76 15.70
CA LEU A 27 -7.37 -23.53 14.90
C LEU A 27 -7.77 -23.60 13.41
N LEU A 28 -9.06 -23.75 13.10
CA LEU A 28 -9.58 -23.74 11.73
C LEU A 28 -9.48 -22.36 11.08
N PHE A 29 -9.66 -21.29 11.87
CA PHE A 29 -9.40 -19.91 11.44
C PHE A 29 -7.90 -19.71 11.11
N PHE A 30 -7.01 -20.21 11.97
CA PHE A 30 -5.56 -20.18 11.72
C PHE A 30 -5.15 -21.06 10.52
N ILE A 31 -5.74 -22.24 10.32
CA ILE A 31 -5.46 -23.11 9.17
C ILE A 31 -6.00 -22.49 7.86
N GLY A 32 -7.17 -21.85 7.89
CA GLY A 32 -7.72 -21.14 6.73
C GLY A 32 -6.83 -20.00 6.23
N THR A 33 -6.16 -19.28 7.15
CA THR A 33 -5.19 -18.22 6.79
C THR A 33 -3.90 -18.75 6.17
N LEU A 34 -3.56 -20.04 6.38
CA LEU A 34 -2.37 -20.66 5.79
C LEU A 34 -2.59 -21.11 4.34
N ALA A 35 -3.84 -21.28 3.91
CA ALA A 35 -4.20 -21.76 2.57
C ALA A 35 -4.35 -20.63 1.53
N ALA A 36 -4.62 -19.39 1.95
CA ALA A 36 -4.69 -18.25 1.04
C ALA A 36 -3.29 -17.70 0.78
N GLN A 37 -2.70 -18.04 -0.37
CA GLN A 37 -1.45 -17.41 -0.81
C GLN A 37 -1.76 -16.07 -1.46
N TYR A 38 -1.38 -14.97 -0.81
CA TYR A 38 -1.52 -13.63 -1.37
C TYR A 38 -0.34 -13.32 -2.31
N PRO A 39 -0.50 -12.45 -3.32
CA PRO A 39 0.56 -12.13 -4.27
C PRO A 39 1.88 -11.68 -3.63
N ALA A 40 1.84 -10.93 -2.52
CA ALA A 40 3.05 -10.50 -1.84
C ALA A 40 3.77 -11.64 -1.10
N ASP A 41 3.08 -12.73 -0.74
CA ASP A 41 3.69 -13.86 -0.03
C ASP A 41 4.73 -14.58 -0.90
N SER A 42 4.49 -14.68 -2.21
CA SER A 42 5.44 -15.29 -3.15
C SER A 42 6.71 -14.45 -3.25
N LEU A 43 6.59 -13.12 -3.33
CA LEU A 43 7.71 -12.18 -3.37
C LEU A 43 8.50 -12.17 -2.06
N TYR A 44 7.83 -12.31 -0.91
CA TYR A 44 8.48 -12.40 0.39
C TYR A 44 9.31 -13.70 0.55
N ARG A 45 8.78 -14.83 0.05
CA ARG A 45 9.44 -16.14 0.13
C ARG A 45 10.49 -16.37 -0.96
N ALA A 46 10.53 -15.54 -2.01
CA ALA A 46 11.46 -15.71 -3.11
C ALA A 46 12.93 -15.72 -2.65
N PRO A 47 13.77 -16.61 -3.21
CA PRO A 47 15.16 -16.79 -2.75
C PRO A 47 16.05 -15.57 -3.00
N ASN A 48 15.71 -14.74 -3.99
CA ASN A 48 16.44 -13.51 -4.34
C ASN A 48 16.00 -12.27 -3.52
N THR A 49 15.14 -12.44 -2.51
CA THR A 49 14.66 -11.34 -1.66
C THR A 49 15.59 -11.13 -0.47
N THR A 50 16.40 -10.06 -0.55
CA THR A 50 17.29 -9.62 0.54
C THR A 50 16.54 -9.36 1.86
N LEU A 51 17.24 -9.42 3.00
CA LEU A 51 16.67 -9.12 4.32
C LEU A 51 16.00 -7.72 4.36
N LEU A 52 16.65 -6.71 3.79
CA LEU A 52 16.10 -5.35 3.74
C LEU A 52 14.75 -5.31 3.01
N LYS A 53 14.63 -5.95 1.84
CA LYS A 53 13.36 -6.08 1.13
C LYS A 53 12.31 -6.81 1.98
N LYS A 54 12.69 -7.87 2.70
CA LYS A 54 11.76 -8.63 3.58
C LYS A 54 11.17 -7.77 4.69
N ILE A 55 11.97 -6.87 5.30
CA ILE A 55 11.49 -5.92 6.32
C ILE A 55 10.33 -5.09 5.78
N PHE A 56 10.43 -4.57 4.55
CA PHE A 56 9.39 -3.75 3.93
C PHE A 56 8.26 -4.56 3.27
N LEU A 57 8.53 -5.78 2.81
CA LEU A 57 7.49 -6.66 2.26
C LEU A 57 6.59 -7.24 3.35
N TYR A 58 7.12 -7.53 4.55
CA TYR A 58 6.35 -8.11 5.64
C TYR A 58 5.06 -7.33 6.01
N PRO A 59 5.07 -6.00 6.23
CA PRO A 59 3.82 -5.28 6.49
C PRO A 59 2.85 -5.35 5.30
N ILE A 60 3.35 -5.44 4.06
CA ILE A 60 2.51 -5.57 2.86
C ILE A 60 1.84 -6.95 2.80
N THR A 61 2.55 -8.04 3.15
CA THR A 61 1.93 -9.37 3.20
C THR A 61 0.84 -9.43 4.25
N LYS A 62 1.07 -8.84 5.42
CA LYS A 62 0.06 -8.73 6.49
C LYS A 62 -1.14 -7.88 6.06
N TRP A 63 -0.89 -6.79 5.35
CA TRP A 63 -1.97 -5.98 4.80
C TRP A 63 -2.79 -6.73 3.75
N GLN A 64 -2.17 -7.52 2.86
CA GLN A 64 -2.92 -8.33 1.87
C GLN A 64 -3.76 -9.42 2.54
N GLN A 65 -3.22 -10.09 3.56
CA GLN A 65 -3.96 -11.07 4.37
C GLN A 65 -5.25 -10.49 4.97
N PHE A 66 -5.25 -9.21 5.33
CA PHE A 66 -6.44 -8.53 5.79
C PHE A 66 -7.30 -8.03 4.63
N SER A 67 -6.76 -7.17 3.77
CA SER A 67 -7.51 -6.41 2.76
C SER A 67 -8.21 -7.27 1.71
N TYR A 68 -7.62 -8.36 1.25
CA TYR A 68 -8.22 -9.21 0.21
C TYR A 68 -9.45 -9.98 0.70
N ASN A 69 -9.61 -10.10 2.02
CA ASN A 69 -10.77 -10.73 2.65
C ASN A 69 -11.87 -9.73 3.03
N GLN A 70 -11.70 -8.43 2.70
CA GLN A 70 -12.68 -7.39 3.02
C GLN A 70 -13.29 -6.83 1.74
N PRO A 71 -14.61 -7.00 1.50
CA PRO A 71 -15.26 -6.59 0.25
C PRO A 71 -15.28 -5.06 0.04
N PHE A 72 -15.05 -4.27 1.08
CA PHE A 72 -15.02 -2.80 1.02
C PHE A 72 -13.60 -2.22 0.84
N LEU A 73 -12.56 -3.06 0.84
CA LEU A 73 -11.16 -2.63 0.65
C LEU A 73 -10.65 -2.92 -0.77
N ASN A 74 -11.55 -2.91 -1.75
CA ASN A 74 -11.20 -3.11 -3.15
C ASN A 74 -10.35 -1.95 -3.67
N CYS A 75 -9.25 -2.29 -4.33
CA CYS A 75 -8.39 -1.30 -5.00
C CYS A 75 -8.90 -1.05 -6.42
N GLN A 76 -8.91 0.22 -6.84
CA GLN A 76 -9.29 0.59 -8.21
C GLN A 76 -8.23 0.26 -9.26
N PHE A 77 -6.99 -0.08 -8.86
CA PHE A 77 -5.89 -0.44 -9.75
C PHE A 77 -5.70 -1.95 -9.88
N GLU A 78 -5.16 -2.36 -11.03
CA GLU A 78 -4.57 -3.69 -11.26
C GLU A 78 -3.13 -3.54 -11.79
N PRO A 79 -2.11 -4.06 -11.07
CA PRO A 79 -2.19 -4.69 -9.75
C PRO A 79 -2.66 -3.72 -8.66
N SER A 80 -3.27 -4.26 -7.59
CA SER A 80 -3.67 -3.48 -6.41
C SER A 80 -2.51 -2.67 -5.82
N CYS A 81 -2.75 -1.54 -5.15
CA CYS A 81 -1.68 -0.69 -4.61
C CYS A 81 -0.67 -1.44 -3.72
N SER A 82 -1.14 -2.39 -2.92
CA SER A 82 -0.29 -3.23 -2.08
C SER A 82 0.54 -4.21 -2.91
N ASN A 83 -0.07 -4.84 -3.93
CA ASN A 83 0.65 -5.75 -4.83
C ASN A 83 1.66 -5.01 -5.70
N TYR A 84 1.30 -3.83 -6.21
CA TYR A 84 2.21 -2.92 -6.89
C TYR A 84 3.40 -2.57 -6.00
N GLY A 85 3.16 -2.22 -4.73
CA GLY A 85 4.24 -1.89 -3.80
C GLY A 85 5.15 -3.07 -3.51
N ALA A 86 4.58 -4.27 -3.35
CA ALA A 86 5.37 -5.49 -3.19
C ALA A 86 6.27 -5.76 -4.42
N GLN A 87 5.70 -5.63 -5.63
CA GLN A 87 6.44 -5.79 -6.89
C GLN A 87 7.53 -4.73 -7.05
N ALA A 88 7.27 -3.48 -6.70
CA ALA A 88 8.23 -2.39 -6.79
C ALA A 88 9.40 -2.58 -5.82
N ILE A 89 9.15 -2.96 -4.57
CA ILE A 89 10.20 -3.28 -3.58
C ILE A 89 11.03 -4.49 -4.02
N HIS A 90 10.37 -5.53 -4.52
CA HIS A 90 11.05 -6.75 -4.97
C HIS A 90 11.97 -6.47 -6.17
N SER A 91 11.47 -5.77 -7.18
CA SER A 91 12.18 -5.53 -8.45
C SER A 91 13.16 -4.37 -8.42
N HIS A 92 12.89 -3.28 -7.69
CA HIS A 92 13.70 -2.05 -7.73
C HIS A 92 14.44 -1.75 -6.41
N GLY A 93 14.28 -2.60 -5.39
CA GLY A 93 14.91 -2.41 -4.09
C GLY A 93 14.03 -1.63 -3.12
N ALA A 94 14.41 -1.64 -1.84
CA ALA A 94 13.59 -1.05 -0.78
C ALA A 94 13.34 0.45 -0.98
N VAL A 95 14.39 1.24 -1.23
CA VAL A 95 14.26 2.71 -1.32
C VAL A 95 13.46 3.13 -2.55
N ALA A 96 13.87 2.72 -3.75
CA ALA A 96 13.16 3.08 -4.98
C ALA A 96 11.74 2.48 -5.01
N GLY A 97 11.57 1.25 -4.53
CA GLY A 97 10.27 0.60 -4.42
C GLY A 97 9.31 1.33 -3.48
N LEU A 98 9.81 1.87 -2.36
CA LEU A 98 9.02 2.71 -1.47
C LEU A 98 8.59 4.01 -2.15
N PHE A 99 9.46 4.72 -2.87
CA PHE A 99 9.09 5.92 -3.62
C PHE A 99 8.06 5.64 -4.71
N MET A 100 8.20 4.53 -5.43
CA MET A 100 7.20 4.08 -6.41
C MET A 100 5.86 3.75 -5.76
N THR A 101 5.88 3.12 -4.59
CA THR A 101 4.68 2.79 -3.82
C THR A 101 3.99 4.08 -3.36
N SER A 102 4.74 5.05 -2.85
CA SER A 102 4.21 6.36 -2.46
C SER A 102 3.58 7.10 -3.63
N ASP A 103 4.22 7.12 -4.81
CA ASP A 103 3.61 7.67 -6.03
C ASP A 103 2.27 6.98 -6.34
N ARG A 104 2.23 5.64 -6.31
CA ARG A 104 1.00 4.87 -6.52
C ARG A 104 -0.11 5.27 -5.54
N ILE A 105 0.21 5.44 -4.25
CA ILE A 105 -0.78 5.82 -3.24
C ILE A 105 -1.35 7.21 -3.54
N ILE A 106 -0.52 8.17 -3.95
CA ILE A 106 -0.98 9.53 -4.31
C ILE A 106 -1.92 9.50 -5.53
N ARG A 107 -1.58 8.70 -6.55
CA ARG A 107 -2.41 8.51 -7.75
C ARG A 107 -3.66 7.67 -7.48
N CYS A 108 -3.74 6.98 -6.35
CA CYS A 108 -4.90 6.20 -5.93
C CYS A 108 -5.91 7.04 -5.15
N ASN A 109 -6.49 8.02 -5.83
CA ASN A 109 -7.48 8.93 -5.29
C ASN A 109 -8.80 8.89 -6.11
N PRO A 110 -9.86 9.61 -5.70
CA PRO A 110 -11.16 9.59 -6.38
C PRO A 110 -11.13 10.03 -7.85
N ASN A 111 -10.16 10.84 -8.27
CA ASN A 111 -10.03 11.29 -9.67
C ASN A 111 -9.16 10.35 -10.52
N ALA A 112 -8.62 9.27 -9.95
CA ALA A 112 -7.68 8.40 -10.66
C ALA A 112 -8.28 7.83 -11.95
N ARG A 113 -9.56 7.40 -11.92
CA ARG A 113 -10.26 6.89 -13.11
C ARG A 113 -10.36 7.94 -14.21
N GLN A 114 -10.75 9.17 -13.86
CA GLN A 114 -10.86 10.26 -14.81
C GLN A 114 -9.52 10.56 -15.47
N TYR A 115 -8.45 10.68 -14.68
CA TYR A 115 -7.13 10.89 -15.25
C TYR A 115 -6.65 9.73 -16.10
N HIS A 116 -6.96 8.50 -15.70
CA HIS A 116 -6.65 7.30 -16.48
C HIS A 116 -7.33 7.35 -17.84
N GLN A 117 -8.58 7.82 -17.92
CA GLN A 117 -9.28 8.02 -19.19
C GLN A 117 -8.68 9.15 -20.03
N PHE A 118 -8.33 10.29 -19.41
CA PHE A 118 -7.73 11.43 -20.11
C PHE A 118 -6.36 11.10 -20.70
N MET A 119 -5.66 10.15 -20.11
CA MET A 119 -4.44 9.62 -20.68
C MET A 119 -4.69 8.36 -21.50
N ASP A 120 -5.89 8.04 -21.99
CA ASP A 120 -6.15 6.81 -22.77
C ASP A 120 -5.51 5.54 -22.15
N GLY A 121 -5.67 5.40 -20.84
CA GLY A 121 -5.09 4.32 -20.06
C GLY A 121 -5.86 3.02 -20.26
N GLN A 122 -5.15 1.89 -20.23
CA GLN A 122 -5.76 0.57 -20.40
C GLN A 122 -6.55 0.15 -19.16
N PHE A 123 -7.64 -0.61 -19.35
CA PHE A 123 -8.44 -1.15 -18.26
C PHE A 123 -8.30 -2.67 -18.22
N HIS A 124 -8.36 -3.22 -17.01
CA HIS A 124 -8.45 -4.67 -16.82
C HIS A 124 -9.87 -5.12 -17.21
N LEU A 125 -10.04 -6.42 -17.44
CA LEU A 125 -11.34 -7.00 -17.83
C LEU A 125 -12.46 -6.74 -16.79
N ASP A 126 -12.08 -6.56 -15.53
CA ASP A 126 -12.99 -6.24 -14.42
C ASP A 126 -13.24 -4.72 -14.24
N GLY A 127 -12.67 -3.88 -15.11
CA GLY A 127 -12.84 -2.43 -15.10
C GLY A 127 -11.85 -1.67 -14.21
N ARG A 128 -10.88 -2.33 -13.58
CA ARG A 128 -9.79 -1.68 -12.83
C ARG A 128 -8.77 -1.01 -13.74
N LEU A 129 -8.08 0.00 -13.22
CA LEU A 129 -7.08 0.79 -13.92
C LEU A 129 -5.78 -0.02 -14.06
N MET A 130 -5.38 -0.39 -15.27
CA MET A 130 -4.14 -1.14 -15.49
C MET A 130 -2.94 -0.22 -15.34
N ASP A 131 -2.07 -0.53 -14.40
CA ASP A 131 -0.83 0.22 -14.22
C ASP A 131 0.27 -0.63 -13.57
N PRO A 132 0.90 -1.52 -14.38
CA PRO A 132 1.94 -2.42 -13.92
C PRO A 132 3.22 -1.67 -13.49
N VAL A 133 4.05 -2.34 -12.67
CA VAL A 133 5.38 -1.81 -12.28
C VAL A 133 6.31 -1.73 -13.48
N SER A 134 6.31 -2.77 -14.33
CA SER A 134 7.06 -2.85 -15.58
C SER A 134 6.22 -2.37 -16.75
N ASN A 135 6.86 -1.78 -17.77
CA ASN A 135 6.23 -1.30 -19.02
C ASN A 135 5.29 -0.10 -18.82
N PRO A 136 5.80 1.04 -18.30
CA PRO A 136 5.03 2.29 -18.36
C PRO A 136 4.81 2.71 -19.83
N SER A 137 3.76 3.49 -20.10
CA SER A 137 3.41 3.95 -21.46
C SER A 137 4.61 4.59 -22.19
N ASP A 138 4.91 4.13 -23.40
CA ASP A 138 6.00 4.68 -24.25
C ASP A 138 5.60 5.93 -25.04
N ARG A 139 4.58 6.67 -24.58
CA ARG A 139 4.12 7.87 -25.27
C ARG A 139 5.13 9.01 -25.17
N ALA A 140 5.21 9.78 -26.25
CA ALA A 140 6.01 10.99 -26.30
C ALA A 140 5.54 11.98 -25.23
N THR A 141 6.48 12.48 -24.42
CA THR A 141 6.20 13.45 -23.36
C THR A 141 6.33 14.89 -23.89
N THR A 142 5.39 15.77 -23.53
CA THR A 142 5.42 17.19 -23.90
C THR A 142 5.98 18.12 -22.80
N LYS A 143 6.25 17.57 -21.61
CA LYS A 143 6.61 18.33 -20.41
C LYS A 143 7.92 17.79 -19.86
N SER A 144 8.76 18.67 -19.32
CA SER A 144 10.06 18.23 -18.79
C SER A 144 9.89 17.49 -17.45
N PRO A 145 10.29 16.20 -17.36
CA PRO A 145 10.22 15.45 -16.10
C PRO A 145 11.11 16.03 -15.00
N ILE A 146 12.24 16.64 -15.37
CA ILE A 146 13.16 17.26 -14.42
C ILE A 146 12.55 18.54 -13.85
N ILE A 147 11.89 19.36 -14.69
CA ILE A 147 11.16 20.55 -14.21
C ILE A 147 10.04 20.13 -13.27
N ALA A 148 9.26 19.10 -13.62
CA ALA A 148 8.22 18.59 -12.74
C ALA A 148 8.77 18.15 -11.37
N ALA A 149 9.86 17.38 -11.36
CA ALA A 149 10.52 16.98 -10.12
C ALA A 149 10.99 18.20 -9.29
N GLY A 150 11.63 19.18 -9.94
CA GLY A 150 12.10 20.40 -9.31
C GLY A 150 10.97 21.22 -8.68
N LEU A 151 9.85 21.36 -9.39
CA LEU A 151 8.66 22.04 -8.86
C LEU A 151 8.12 21.35 -7.61
N SER A 152 7.96 20.02 -7.63
CA SER A 152 7.51 19.25 -6.46
C SER A 152 8.52 19.20 -5.32
N MET A 153 9.81 19.42 -5.59
CA MET A 153 10.83 19.57 -4.54
C MET A 153 10.63 20.87 -3.75
N ILE A 154 10.32 21.98 -4.44
CA ILE A 154 10.07 23.26 -3.78
C ILE A 154 8.74 23.23 -3.03
N ILE A 155 7.66 22.84 -3.72
CA ILE A 155 6.32 22.72 -3.13
C ILE A 155 5.70 21.41 -3.62
N PRO A 156 5.47 20.43 -2.72
CA PRO A 156 4.81 19.17 -3.04
C PRO A 156 3.54 19.37 -3.88
N GLY A 157 3.36 18.55 -4.92
CA GLY A 157 2.21 18.60 -5.83
C GLY A 157 2.37 19.50 -7.05
N LEU A 158 3.25 20.51 -7.05
CA LEU A 158 3.36 21.44 -8.19
C LEU A 158 3.81 20.75 -9.48
N GLY A 159 4.71 19.78 -9.42
CA GLY A 159 5.15 19.04 -10.61
C GLY A 159 4.04 18.20 -11.25
N ARG A 160 3.13 17.66 -10.43
CA ARG A 160 1.95 16.93 -10.90
C ARG A 160 0.94 17.88 -11.55
N ALA A 161 0.70 19.04 -10.93
CA ALA A 161 -0.14 20.10 -11.48
C ALA A 161 0.41 20.62 -12.83
N TYR A 162 1.73 20.87 -12.91
CA TYR A 162 2.43 21.25 -14.15
C TYR A 162 2.22 20.26 -15.30
N SER A 163 2.05 18.98 -14.98
CA SER A 163 1.84 17.91 -15.96
C SER A 163 0.37 17.61 -16.25
N GLY A 164 -0.56 18.45 -15.80
CA GLY A 164 -1.99 18.29 -16.03
C GLY A 164 -2.72 17.37 -15.05
N ARG A 165 -2.06 16.92 -13.97
CA ARG A 165 -2.65 16.06 -12.92
C ARG A 165 -2.82 16.82 -11.61
N THR A 166 -3.63 17.88 -11.65
CA THR A 166 -3.82 18.81 -10.52
C THR A 166 -4.33 18.15 -9.25
N SER A 167 -5.30 17.23 -9.30
CA SER A 167 -5.81 16.59 -8.09
C SER A 167 -4.80 15.61 -7.50
N ASP A 168 -4.03 14.88 -8.31
CA ASP A 168 -2.88 14.11 -7.81
C ASP A 168 -1.87 15.04 -7.12
N GLY A 169 -1.70 16.28 -7.63
CA GLY A 169 -0.92 17.33 -6.97
C GLY A 169 -1.48 17.73 -5.61
N ILE A 170 -2.80 17.94 -5.49
CA ILE A 170 -3.46 18.27 -4.21
C ILE A 170 -3.28 17.12 -3.21
N TYR A 171 -3.52 15.86 -3.61
CA TYR A 171 -3.31 14.70 -2.75
C TYR A 171 -1.84 14.55 -2.36
N GLY A 172 -0.92 14.75 -3.30
CA GLY A 172 0.53 14.74 -3.05
C GLY A 172 0.94 15.79 -2.02
N PHE A 173 0.41 17.02 -2.13
CA PHE A 173 0.62 18.08 -1.15
C PHE A 173 0.10 17.71 0.23
N VAL A 174 -1.19 17.33 0.33
CA VAL A 174 -1.84 17.03 1.61
C VAL A 174 -1.16 15.86 2.31
N ILE A 175 -0.94 14.73 1.62
CA ILE A 175 -0.34 13.53 2.21
C ILE A 175 1.09 13.84 2.71
N THR A 176 1.87 14.56 1.91
CA THR A 176 3.25 14.90 2.27
C THR A 176 3.30 15.89 3.42
N ALA A 177 2.46 16.92 3.41
CA ALA A 177 2.36 17.91 4.48
C ALA A 177 1.95 17.28 5.82
N LEU A 178 0.96 16.38 5.80
CA LEU A 178 0.54 15.64 7.00
C LEU A 178 1.66 14.74 7.53
N ALA A 179 2.37 14.05 6.66
CA ALA A 179 3.47 13.18 7.06
C ALA A 179 4.62 13.98 7.70
N ILE A 180 5.02 15.09 7.08
CA ILE A 180 6.05 16.00 7.62
C ILE A 180 5.60 16.57 8.96
N ASN A 181 4.36 17.06 9.06
CA ASN A 181 3.82 17.60 10.30
C ASN A 181 3.84 16.55 11.43
N ASN A 182 3.43 15.31 11.14
CA ASN A 182 3.51 14.21 12.10
C ASN A 182 4.96 13.91 12.51
N GLY A 183 5.88 13.82 11.53
CA GLY A 183 7.31 13.66 11.79
C GLY A 183 7.86 14.73 12.73
N VAL A 184 7.61 16.01 12.43
CA VAL A 184 8.03 17.13 13.29
C VAL A 184 7.41 17.05 14.68
N ASN A 185 6.11 16.75 14.76
CA ASN A 185 5.42 16.65 16.04
C ASN A 185 5.92 15.47 16.89
N SER A 186 6.39 14.38 16.28
CA SER A 186 6.99 13.27 17.00
C SER A 186 8.32 13.62 17.65
N ILE A 187 9.15 14.42 16.96
CA ILE A 187 10.41 14.91 17.51
C ILE A 187 10.13 15.84 18.69
N LYS A 188 9.20 16.80 18.51
CA LYS A 188 8.80 17.75 19.56
C LYS A 188 8.26 17.08 20.82
N LYS A 189 7.64 15.90 20.67
CA LYS A 189 7.09 15.10 21.79
C LYS A 189 8.06 14.05 22.33
N GLU A 190 9.30 14.02 21.85
CA GLU A 190 10.30 13.00 22.20
C GLU A 190 9.75 11.56 22.07
N SER A 191 8.90 11.35 21.06
CA SER A 191 8.20 10.08 20.87
C SER A 191 9.18 9.00 20.43
N ILE A 192 9.07 7.81 21.04
CA ILE A 192 9.83 6.61 20.62
C ILE A 192 9.59 6.25 19.14
N LEU A 193 8.44 6.62 18.58
CA LEU A 193 8.09 6.40 17.18
C LEU A 193 8.69 7.45 16.22
N ALA A 194 9.44 8.44 16.71
CA ALA A 194 9.96 9.51 15.86
C ALA A 194 10.77 9.01 14.65
N PRO A 195 11.68 8.02 14.76
CA PRO A 195 12.40 7.50 13.60
C PRO A 195 11.47 6.94 12.52
N PHE A 196 10.40 6.25 12.91
CA PHE A 196 9.41 5.72 11.98
C PHE A 196 8.64 6.84 11.28
N GLN A 197 8.20 7.86 12.02
CA GLN A 197 7.43 8.97 11.45
C GLN A 197 8.28 9.85 10.53
N ILE A 198 9.55 10.07 10.87
CA ILE A 198 10.51 10.76 9.99
C ILE A 198 10.76 9.91 8.73
N GLY A 199 10.97 8.60 8.88
CA GLY A 199 11.12 7.68 7.75
C GLY A 199 9.93 7.69 6.79
N LEU A 200 8.71 7.72 7.33
CA LEU A 200 7.48 7.85 6.57
C LEU A 200 7.40 9.20 5.83
N ALA A 201 7.74 10.31 6.50
CA ALA A 201 7.78 11.64 5.89
C ALA A 201 8.79 11.71 4.73
N MET A 202 10.01 11.19 4.93
CA MET A 202 11.03 11.12 3.88
C MET A 202 10.58 10.25 2.70
N THR A 203 9.93 9.12 2.98
CA THR A 203 9.40 8.22 1.96
C THR A 203 8.32 8.88 1.11
N LEU A 204 7.36 9.56 1.75
CA LEU A 204 6.27 10.23 1.05
C LEU A 204 6.75 11.47 0.29
N TYR A 205 7.67 12.25 0.85
CA TYR A 205 8.26 13.40 0.16
C TYR A 205 9.11 12.98 -1.06
N GLY A 206 10.00 11.99 -0.89
CA GLY A 206 10.79 11.44 -2.01
C GLY A 206 9.92 10.77 -3.08
N GLY A 207 8.87 10.06 -2.66
CA GLY A 207 7.87 9.48 -3.55
C GLY A 207 7.03 10.52 -4.29
N GLU A 208 6.75 11.67 -3.69
CA GLU A 208 6.07 12.79 -4.34
C GLU A 208 6.93 13.41 -5.45
N ILE A 209 8.22 13.67 -5.18
CA ILE A 209 9.17 14.17 -6.19
C ILE A 209 9.31 13.17 -7.34
N TYR A 210 9.52 11.89 -7.02
CA TYR A 210 9.60 10.81 -8.00
C TYR A 210 8.30 10.68 -8.81
N GLY A 211 7.16 10.80 -8.16
CA GLY A 211 5.86 10.72 -8.79
C GLY A 211 5.56 11.89 -9.72
N ALA A 212 6.04 13.09 -9.38
CA ALA A 212 5.98 14.26 -10.26
C ALA A 212 6.81 14.05 -11.54
N TYR A 213 8.04 13.53 -11.42
CA TYR A 213 8.86 13.13 -12.57
C TYR A 213 8.11 12.13 -13.46
N ARG A 214 7.57 11.06 -12.87
CA ARG A 214 6.83 10.03 -13.63
C ARG A 214 5.57 10.56 -14.25
N THR A 215 4.89 11.47 -13.58
CA THR A 215 3.66 12.08 -14.05
C THR A 215 3.91 12.84 -15.36
N ALA A 216 4.96 13.66 -15.40
CA ALA A 216 5.41 14.31 -16.63
C ALA A 216 5.92 13.29 -17.67
N LYS A 217 6.53 12.18 -17.27
CA LYS A 217 7.09 11.23 -18.24
C LYS A 217 6.07 10.29 -18.88
N TYR A 218 5.08 9.83 -18.11
CA TYR A 218 4.26 8.66 -18.46
C TYR A 218 2.75 8.87 -18.31
N TYR A 219 2.30 9.84 -17.51
CA TYR A 219 0.89 9.93 -17.07
C TYR A 219 0.21 11.24 -17.48
N GLN A 220 0.70 11.90 -18.52
CA GLN A 220 0.09 13.13 -19.06
C GLN A 220 -1.29 12.85 -19.70
N PRO A 221 -2.25 13.77 -19.54
CA PRO A 221 -3.45 13.81 -20.40
C PRO A 221 -3.06 13.97 -21.88
N ILE A 222 -3.91 13.46 -22.77
CA ILE A 222 -3.86 13.71 -24.22
C ILE A 222 -4.38 15.11 -24.53
#